data_AF-A0A1B6DIR0-F1
#
_entry.id   AF-A0A1B6DIR0-F1
#
_cell.length_a   1.000
_cell.length_b   1.000
_cell.length_c   1.000
_cell.angle_alpha   90.00
_cell.angle_beta   90.00
_cell.angle_gamma   90.00
#
_symmetry.space_group_name_H-M   'P 1'
#
loop_
_entity.id
_entity.type
_entity.pdbx_description
1 polymer ?
#
loop_
_entity_poly.entity_id
_entity_poly.type
_entity_poly.pdbx_seq_one_letter_code
_entity_poly.pdbx_strand_id
1 'polypeptide(L)'
;MVYSSISHSPSMGDIDIAMNLKVSNYEETVRQLDIYYGIVKRQLLRYQSPTTGLFPVLSNEEKIASVRESIYCAAAVWSLFQAYRRIDDDRGKSYELGQSAVKCMRGILECWVKQASRVEIFKKNQTSKYALHCKFHLVTGDAVFSDDEYSHLQIDVVSVYLIFLVQMITSGMQIIYTQDEVAFIQNLVYYVERAYRTPDFGMWERGSKYNNGTPEIHASSIGMAKSALEAINGCNLFGEKGASWSVIYVDIDAHNRNRSIFETLLPRESSSKGVDVSLLPTVSYPAFATHEEFLCSETKNNILRRLRGNNGFKRFGRDGYKCVLEDPVRRFYKIGETKEFENVECEWPLFFIFMIIDGVFKSLPDQVEEYRNLLTNTICKDLNGDPCIPMYFYVSEENIEYERQDPGSQPRCNSAEGSGGGEPLYLWNQAMFIIAQLLIAGLLHINELDPIRRYLPSYNRPRKVGRYSAFQGTATDLVVQIVLIAESMRLQAMMATYGIQTQTPHEVEPVQIWSSNQLVQVYQRLGVNYKLKLSGRPMRPVGALGTSKVYRVCGMTVLCYPLIFEVSEFYLYRDMALLIDDIKTELQFVSRYWRLSGRPTVCLLIREEHMRDPQFKEMLDLMAMLKK
;
A
#
# COMPACT_ATOMS: atom_id res chain seq x y z
N MET A 1 17.61 -59.81 22.09
CA MET A 1 17.55 -59.47 20.66
C MET A 1 18.12 -58.07 20.49
N VAL A 2 19.35 -57.98 20.04
CA VAL A 2 20.05 -56.72 19.75
C VAL A 2 19.74 -56.38 18.29
N TYR A 3 18.93 -55.36 18.05
CA TYR A 3 18.79 -54.79 16.70
C TYR A 3 19.86 -53.72 16.51
N SER A 4 20.86 -54.06 15.70
CA SER A 4 21.89 -53.15 15.20
C SER A 4 21.26 -52.21 14.18
N SER A 5 21.23 -50.90 14.46
CA SER A 5 20.93 -49.86 13.47
C SER A 5 22.23 -49.49 12.74
N ILE A 6 22.41 -50.05 11.55
CA ILE A 6 23.50 -49.66 10.65
C ILE A 6 23.18 -48.27 10.09
N SER A 7 23.92 -47.26 10.52
CA SER A 7 23.97 -45.96 9.85
C SER A 7 24.72 -46.13 8.52
N HIS A 8 24.00 -46.18 7.40
CA HIS A 8 24.63 -46.10 6.08
C HIS A 8 25.19 -44.68 5.87
N SER A 9 26.52 -44.57 5.92
CA SER A 9 27.26 -43.46 5.32
C SER A 9 27.01 -43.46 3.80
N PRO A 10 26.61 -42.34 3.17
CA PRO A 10 26.35 -42.29 1.74
C PRO A 10 27.59 -42.71 0.96
N SER A 11 27.42 -43.56 -0.07
CA SER A 11 28.53 -44.02 -0.90
C SER A 11 29.05 -42.86 -1.77
N MET A 12 30.31 -42.93 -2.22
CA MET A 12 30.90 -41.91 -3.08
C MET A 12 30.09 -41.70 -4.38
N GLY A 13 29.45 -42.77 -4.89
CA GLY A 13 28.52 -42.69 -6.03
C GLY A 13 27.21 -41.96 -5.73
N ASP A 14 26.68 -42.05 -4.50
CA ASP A 14 25.47 -41.31 -4.10
C ASP A 14 25.76 -39.81 -3.95
N ILE A 15 26.98 -39.48 -3.50
CA ILE A 15 27.46 -38.09 -3.40
C ILE A 15 27.66 -37.50 -4.80
N ASP A 16 28.27 -38.25 -5.72
CA ASP A 16 28.47 -37.82 -7.11
C ASP A 16 27.14 -37.66 -7.87
N ILE A 17 26.16 -38.56 -7.66
CA ILE A 17 24.82 -38.44 -8.25
C ILE A 17 24.08 -37.22 -7.69
N ALA A 18 24.10 -37.00 -6.37
CA ALA A 18 23.48 -35.83 -5.75
C ALA A 18 24.16 -34.52 -6.17
N MET A 19 25.48 -34.53 -6.38
CA MET A 19 26.24 -33.39 -6.88
C MET A 19 25.92 -33.11 -8.35
N ASN A 20 25.87 -34.13 -9.20
CA ASN A 20 25.48 -34.01 -10.60
C ASN A 20 24.03 -33.55 -10.78
N LEU A 21 23.10 -34.03 -9.96
CA LEU A 21 21.71 -33.55 -9.92
C LEU A 21 21.61 -32.09 -9.48
N LYS A 22 22.42 -31.67 -8.50
CA LYS A 22 22.49 -30.25 -8.09
C LYS A 22 23.08 -29.36 -9.19
N VAL A 23 24.13 -29.82 -9.86
CA VAL A 23 24.76 -29.10 -10.99
C VAL A 23 23.80 -29.01 -12.18
N SER A 24 23.12 -30.09 -12.55
CA SER A 24 22.13 -30.06 -13.65
C SER A 24 20.94 -29.17 -13.31
N ASN A 25 20.48 -29.18 -12.05
CA ASN A 25 19.41 -28.31 -11.59
C ASN A 25 19.82 -26.83 -11.56
N TYR A 26 21.09 -26.55 -11.25
CA TYR A 26 21.67 -25.20 -11.32
C TYR A 26 21.73 -24.70 -12.77
N GLU A 27 22.28 -25.49 -13.69
CA GLU A 27 22.35 -25.12 -15.11
C GLU A 27 20.97 -24.90 -15.73
N GLU A 28 19.99 -25.76 -15.42
CA GLU A 28 18.62 -25.57 -15.91
C GLU A 28 17.96 -24.32 -15.30
N THR A 29 18.19 -24.04 -14.01
CA THR A 29 17.70 -22.80 -13.36
C THR A 29 18.26 -21.57 -14.06
N VAL A 30 19.58 -21.54 -14.32
CA VAL A 30 20.23 -20.44 -15.04
C VAL A 30 19.66 -20.31 -16.45
N ARG A 31 19.47 -21.43 -17.17
CA ARG A 31 18.89 -21.42 -18.51
C ARG A 31 17.48 -20.84 -18.53
N GLN A 32 16.64 -21.19 -17.56
CA GLN A 32 15.29 -20.63 -17.45
C GLN A 32 15.30 -19.14 -17.13
N LEU A 33 16.15 -18.70 -16.21
CA LEU A 33 16.33 -17.28 -15.90
C LEU A 33 16.81 -16.49 -17.13
N ASP A 34 17.67 -17.08 -17.96
CA ASP A 34 18.17 -16.47 -19.19
C ASP A 34 17.07 -16.24 -20.22
N ILE A 35 16.08 -17.15 -20.31
CA ILE A 35 14.89 -16.96 -21.13
C ILE A 35 14.11 -15.73 -20.65
N TYR A 36 13.82 -15.64 -19.35
CA TYR A 36 13.09 -14.49 -18.80
C TYR A 36 13.87 -13.19 -18.89
N TYR A 37 15.20 -13.23 -18.77
CA TYR A 37 16.06 -12.07 -19.02
C TYR A 37 15.95 -11.60 -20.47
N GLY A 38 15.96 -12.52 -21.43
CA GLY A 38 15.69 -12.20 -22.84
C GLY A 38 14.34 -11.52 -23.04
N ILE A 39 13.27 -12.06 -22.45
CA ILE A 39 11.91 -11.49 -22.51
C ILE A 39 11.89 -10.09 -21.88
N VAL A 40 12.42 -9.92 -20.67
CA VAL A 40 12.52 -8.61 -19.99
C VAL A 40 13.28 -7.59 -20.83
N LYS A 41 14.39 -7.99 -21.46
CA LYS A 41 15.18 -7.10 -22.33
C LYS A 41 14.38 -6.65 -23.56
N ARG A 42 13.65 -7.58 -24.21
CA ARG A 42 12.90 -7.31 -25.45
C ARG A 42 11.57 -6.59 -25.22
N GLN A 43 10.82 -6.99 -24.20
CA GLN A 43 9.45 -6.52 -23.96
C GLN A 43 9.34 -5.38 -22.95
N LEU A 44 10.30 -5.23 -22.02
CA LEU A 44 10.27 -4.15 -21.02
C LEU A 44 11.44 -3.17 -21.20
N LEU A 45 12.67 -3.59 -20.93
CA LEU A 45 13.82 -2.69 -20.81
C LEU A 45 14.16 -1.92 -22.08
N ARG A 46 13.81 -2.46 -23.25
CA ARG A 46 13.91 -1.73 -24.53
C ARG A 46 13.09 -0.43 -24.54
N TYR A 47 11.99 -0.37 -23.79
CA TYR A 47 11.07 0.78 -23.72
C TYR A 47 11.29 1.62 -22.46
N GLN A 48 12.31 1.29 -21.65
CA GLN A 48 12.69 2.11 -20.52
C GLN A 48 13.37 3.38 -21.01
N SER A 49 12.94 4.54 -20.50
CA SER A 49 13.60 5.81 -20.80
C SER A 49 15.07 5.80 -20.35
N PRO A 50 16.04 6.14 -21.22
CA PRO A 50 17.44 6.21 -20.86
C PRO A 50 17.77 7.41 -19.96
N THR A 51 16.89 8.40 -19.85
CA THR A 51 17.09 9.58 -18.99
C THR A 51 16.37 9.40 -17.66
N THR A 52 15.05 9.24 -17.69
CA THR A 52 14.22 9.17 -16.48
C THR A 52 14.11 7.75 -15.92
N GLY A 53 14.30 6.70 -16.72
CA GLY A 53 14.00 5.34 -16.31
C GLY A 53 12.52 4.98 -16.29
N LEU A 54 11.62 5.90 -16.64
CA LEU A 54 10.18 5.67 -16.72
C LEU A 54 9.80 4.81 -17.94
N PHE A 55 8.58 4.26 -17.89
CA PHE A 55 7.99 3.44 -18.95
C PHE A 55 6.68 4.08 -19.46
N PRO A 56 6.36 3.91 -20.75
CA PRO A 56 5.06 4.28 -21.30
C PRO A 56 3.96 3.27 -20.92
N VAL A 57 2.73 3.56 -21.32
CA VAL A 57 1.61 2.60 -21.21
C VAL A 57 1.71 1.51 -22.29
N LEU A 58 1.89 1.96 -23.54
CA LEU A 58 2.05 1.12 -24.73
C LEU A 58 3.47 1.25 -25.25
N SER A 59 4.01 0.18 -25.83
CA SER A 59 5.42 0.14 -26.25
C SER A 59 5.76 1.03 -27.47
N ASN A 60 4.77 1.58 -28.16
CA ASN A 60 4.94 2.54 -29.26
C ASN A 60 4.81 4.01 -28.82
N GLU A 61 4.51 4.27 -27.54
CA GLU A 61 4.42 5.63 -27.02
C GLU A 61 5.83 6.14 -26.67
N GLU A 62 6.25 7.22 -27.33
CA GLU A 62 7.61 7.76 -27.24
C GLU A 62 7.71 9.01 -26.35
N LYS A 63 6.58 9.65 -26.05
CA LYS A 63 6.53 10.95 -25.37
C LYS A 63 5.98 10.86 -23.96
N ILE A 64 5.01 9.99 -23.69
CA ILE A 64 4.27 10.00 -22.43
C ILE A 64 4.60 8.75 -21.59
N ALA A 65 5.25 8.98 -20.47
CA ALA A 65 5.43 7.99 -19.41
C ALA A 65 4.22 7.93 -18.48
N SER A 66 4.02 6.77 -17.88
CA SER A 66 3.03 6.55 -16.83
C SER A 66 3.64 5.99 -15.56
N VAL A 67 3.31 6.59 -14.41
CA VAL A 67 3.87 6.18 -13.12
C VAL A 67 3.46 4.76 -12.73
N ARG A 68 2.19 4.38 -12.94
CA ARG A 68 1.69 3.04 -12.57
C ARG A 68 2.40 1.94 -13.34
N GLU A 69 2.42 2.05 -14.66
CA GLU A 69 3.10 1.10 -15.54
C GLU A 69 4.60 1.06 -15.24
N SER A 70 5.22 2.21 -14.96
CA SER A 70 6.62 2.29 -14.53
C SER A 70 6.89 1.50 -13.24
N ILE A 71 6.01 1.60 -12.24
CA ILE A 71 6.15 0.85 -10.98
C ILE A 71 6.06 -0.65 -11.22
N TYR A 72 5.08 -1.13 -12.00
CA TYR A 72 4.95 -2.56 -12.27
C TYR A 72 6.07 -3.10 -13.17
N CYS A 73 6.54 -2.32 -14.16
CA CYS A 73 7.72 -2.68 -14.94
C CYS A 73 8.97 -2.80 -14.05
N ALA A 74 9.19 -1.82 -13.16
CA ALA A 74 10.27 -1.89 -12.18
C ALA A 74 10.12 -3.10 -11.25
N ALA A 75 8.90 -3.43 -10.81
CA ALA A 75 8.62 -4.60 -9.98
C ALA A 75 8.95 -5.91 -10.71
N ALA A 76 8.65 -6.03 -12.00
CA ALA A 76 8.98 -7.22 -12.79
C ALA A 76 10.50 -7.36 -13.00
N VAL A 77 11.19 -6.27 -13.33
CA VAL A 77 12.65 -6.24 -13.47
C VAL A 77 13.33 -6.58 -12.13
N TRP A 78 12.83 -6.01 -11.03
CA TRP A 78 13.28 -6.30 -9.66
C TRP A 78 13.02 -7.76 -9.26
N SER A 79 11.87 -8.32 -9.66
CA SER A 79 11.54 -9.72 -9.39
C SER A 79 12.52 -10.67 -10.06
N LEU A 80 12.90 -10.40 -11.31
CA LEU A 80 13.93 -11.17 -12.00
C LEU A 80 15.32 -10.96 -11.36
N PHE A 81 15.66 -9.73 -10.95
CA PHE A 81 16.86 -9.46 -10.16
C PHE A 81 16.92 -10.33 -8.90
N GLN A 82 15.84 -10.38 -8.12
CA GLN A 82 15.78 -11.19 -6.90
C GLN A 82 15.97 -12.68 -7.19
N ALA A 83 15.44 -13.18 -8.32
CA ALA A 83 15.66 -14.56 -8.74
C ALA A 83 17.14 -14.81 -9.11
N TYR A 84 17.79 -13.90 -9.84
CA TYR A 84 19.22 -14.01 -10.17
C TYR A 84 20.16 -13.91 -8.98
N ARG A 85 19.79 -13.21 -7.90
CA ARG A 85 20.65 -13.08 -6.70
C ARG A 85 21.01 -14.40 -6.02
N ARG A 86 20.30 -15.48 -6.36
CA ARG A 86 20.58 -16.84 -5.88
C ARG A 86 21.67 -17.55 -6.69
N ILE A 87 22.06 -16.97 -7.83
CA ILE A 87 23.04 -17.50 -8.76
C ILE A 87 24.39 -16.85 -8.45
N ASP A 88 25.44 -17.65 -8.28
CA ASP A 88 26.77 -17.16 -7.89
C ASP A 88 27.46 -16.39 -9.03
N ASP A 89 27.35 -16.87 -10.27
CA ASP A 89 27.86 -16.20 -11.48
C ASP A 89 26.72 -15.95 -12.48
N ASP A 90 26.04 -14.81 -12.30
CA ASP A 90 25.01 -14.33 -13.23
C ASP A 90 25.57 -13.49 -14.39
N ARG A 91 26.91 -13.40 -14.52
CA ARG A 91 27.61 -12.58 -15.53
C ARG A 91 27.23 -11.09 -15.54
N GLY A 92 26.84 -10.55 -14.38
CA GLY A 92 26.46 -9.15 -14.19
C GLY A 92 24.99 -8.83 -14.47
N LYS A 93 24.16 -9.83 -14.81
CA LYS A 93 22.74 -9.63 -15.14
C LYS A 93 21.95 -9.10 -13.96
N SER A 94 22.19 -9.60 -12.74
CA SER A 94 21.50 -9.08 -11.55
C SER A 94 21.82 -7.61 -11.34
N TYR A 95 23.08 -7.21 -11.50
CA TYR A 95 23.48 -5.82 -11.31
C TYR A 95 22.77 -4.90 -12.30
N GLU A 96 22.73 -5.25 -13.58
CA GLU A 96 21.99 -4.48 -14.61
C GLU A 96 20.50 -4.34 -14.26
N LEU A 97 19.83 -5.46 -13.99
CA LEU A 97 18.40 -5.48 -13.63
C LEU A 97 18.14 -4.61 -12.39
N GLY A 98 18.99 -4.74 -11.37
CA GLY A 98 18.89 -3.97 -10.14
C GLY A 98 19.04 -2.46 -10.39
N GLN A 99 20.02 -2.05 -11.19
CA GLN A 99 20.21 -0.64 -11.55
C GLN A 99 19.06 -0.09 -12.39
N SER A 100 18.50 -0.89 -13.29
CA SER A 100 17.33 -0.51 -14.07
C SER A 100 16.09 -0.24 -13.20
N ALA A 101 15.80 -1.12 -12.23
CA ALA A 101 14.70 -0.94 -11.29
C ALA A 101 14.91 0.31 -10.42
N VAL A 102 16.14 0.50 -9.89
CA VAL A 102 16.52 1.69 -9.12
C VAL A 102 16.31 2.96 -9.96
N LYS A 103 16.79 2.97 -11.20
CA LYS A 103 16.65 4.11 -12.11
C LYS A 103 15.18 4.50 -12.32
N CYS A 104 14.30 3.53 -12.56
CA CYS A 104 12.87 3.79 -12.70
C CYS A 104 12.25 4.42 -11.44
N MET A 105 12.49 3.81 -10.27
CA MET A 105 11.93 4.30 -9.01
C MET A 105 12.46 5.69 -8.62
N ARG A 106 13.71 5.99 -8.98
CA ARG A 106 14.32 7.31 -8.84
C ARG A 106 13.76 8.32 -9.83
N GLY A 107 13.53 7.93 -11.08
CA GLY A 107 12.88 8.77 -12.09
C GLY A 107 11.51 9.28 -11.65
N ILE A 108 10.69 8.39 -11.10
CA ILE A 108 9.38 8.75 -10.52
C ILE A 108 9.58 9.79 -9.40
N LEU A 109 10.53 9.53 -8.49
CA LEU A 109 10.83 10.45 -7.39
C LEU A 109 11.25 11.83 -7.90
N GLU A 110 12.15 11.89 -8.88
CA GLU A 110 12.65 13.14 -9.45
C GLU A 110 11.51 13.94 -10.11
N CYS A 111 10.62 13.28 -10.84
CA CYS A 111 9.42 13.91 -11.42
C CYS A 111 8.48 14.49 -10.35
N TRP A 112 8.33 13.80 -9.21
CA TRP A 112 7.50 14.28 -8.10
C TRP A 112 8.19 15.34 -7.24
N VAL A 113 9.50 15.29 -7.05
CA VAL A 113 10.26 16.31 -6.33
C VAL A 113 10.15 17.66 -7.04
N LYS A 114 10.13 17.68 -8.39
CA LYS A 114 9.82 18.89 -9.17
C LYS A 114 8.44 19.49 -8.84
N GLN A 115 7.51 18.68 -8.31
CA GLN A 115 6.16 19.09 -7.90
C GLN A 115 6.01 19.28 -6.37
N ALA A 116 7.09 19.47 -5.62
CA ALA A 116 7.03 19.64 -4.16
C ALA A 116 6.06 20.75 -3.69
N SER A 117 5.93 21.84 -4.45
CA SER A 117 4.97 22.90 -4.16
C SER A 117 3.51 22.42 -4.18
N ARG A 118 3.18 21.47 -5.06
CA ARG A 118 1.83 20.89 -5.17
C ARG A 118 1.56 20.00 -3.96
N VAL A 119 2.53 19.18 -3.53
CA VAL A 119 2.46 18.38 -2.29
C VAL A 119 2.22 19.27 -1.07
N GLU A 120 2.95 20.39 -0.95
CA GLU A 120 2.79 21.34 0.15
C GLU A 120 1.35 21.83 0.27
N ILE A 121 0.75 22.26 -0.84
CA ILE A 121 -0.61 22.77 -0.88
C ILE A 121 -1.63 21.63 -0.68
N PHE A 122 -1.41 20.46 -1.28
CA PHE A 122 -2.31 19.31 -1.18
C PHE A 122 -2.50 18.81 0.25
N LYS A 123 -1.45 18.85 1.08
CA LYS A 123 -1.55 18.54 2.52
C LYS A 123 -2.57 19.43 3.24
N LYS A 124 -2.88 20.63 2.75
CA LYS A 124 -3.94 21.48 3.31
C LYS A 124 -5.25 21.27 2.54
N ASN A 125 -5.16 21.25 1.21
CA ASN A 125 -6.29 21.24 0.29
C ASN A 125 -6.26 19.99 -0.61
N GLN A 126 -6.91 18.90 -0.18
CA GLN A 126 -6.91 17.62 -0.90
C GLN A 126 -7.85 17.66 -2.13
N THR A 127 -7.43 18.38 -3.17
CA THR A 127 -8.21 18.59 -4.42
C THR A 127 -7.38 18.24 -5.64
N SER A 128 -8.04 17.93 -6.76
CA SER A 128 -7.38 17.52 -8.01
C SER A 128 -6.37 18.54 -8.53
N LYS A 129 -6.65 19.84 -8.37
CA LYS A 129 -5.78 20.96 -8.77
C LYS A 129 -4.39 20.94 -8.11
N TYR A 130 -4.24 20.28 -6.97
CA TYR A 130 -2.95 20.21 -6.26
C TYR A 130 -2.40 18.78 -6.22
N ALA A 131 -3.07 17.83 -6.88
CA ALA A 131 -2.74 16.42 -6.79
C ALA A 131 -1.59 16.05 -7.72
N LEU A 132 -0.58 15.35 -7.20
CA LEU A 132 0.61 14.94 -7.95
C LEU A 132 0.26 14.34 -9.31
N HIS A 133 0.97 14.77 -10.34
CA HIS A 133 0.78 14.19 -11.67
C HIS A 133 1.27 12.74 -11.73
N CYS A 134 0.58 11.94 -12.53
CA CYS A 134 0.85 10.52 -12.75
C CYS A 134 1.32 10.20 -14.19
N LYS A 135 1.35 11.22 -15.06
CA LYS A 135 1.87 11.16 -16.44
C LYS A 135 2.93 12.22 -16.61
N PHE A 136 4.03 11.85 -17.27
CA PHE A 136 5.19 12.72 -17.46
C PHE A 136 5.77 12.57 -18.85
N HIS A 137 6.56 13.54 -19.27
CA HIS A 137 7.33 13.40 -20.48
C HIS A 137 8.41 12.33 -20.28
N LEU A 138 8.45 11.34 -21.16
CA LEU A 138 9.26 10.13 -21.04
C LEU A 138 10.76 10.47 -20.95
N VAL A 139 11.21 11.44 -21.75
CA VAL A 139 12.61 11.91 -21.76
C VAL A 139 12.93 12.99 -20.72
N THR A 140 12.12 14.05 -20.58
CA THR A 140 12.48 15.19 -19.71
C THR A 140 11.97 15.05 -18.27
N GLY A 141 10.97 14.20 -18.04
CA GLY A 141 10.29 14.08 -16.75
C GLY A 141 9.47 15.31 -16.37
N ASP A 142 9.03 16.10 -17.35
CA ASP A 142 8.19 17.27 -17.12
C ASP A 142 6.70 16.92 -17.21
N ALA A 143 5.84 17.78 -16.66
CA ALA A 143 4.40 17.61 -16.76
C ALA A 143 3.95 17.70 -18.23
N VAL A 144 3.10 16.78 -18.67
CA VAL A 144 2.60 16.71 -20.06
C VAL A 144 1.15 17.14 -20.20
N PHE A 145 0.36 17.01 -19.13
CA PHE A 145 -1.03 17.41 -19.10
C PHE A 145 -1.24 18.46 -18.01
N SER A 146 -2.17 19.37 -18.26
CA SER A 146 -2.71 20.23 -17.22
C SER A 146 -3.72 19.47 -16.34
N ASP A 147 -4.03 20.06 -15.18
CA ASP A 147 -5.01 19.49 -14.24
C ASP A 147 -6.43 19.37 -14.82
N ASP A 148 -6.74 20.21 -15.82
CA ASP A 148 -8.02 20.20 -16.52
C ASP A 148 -8.04 19.20 -17.67
N GLU A 149 -6.89 18.76 -18.19
CA GLU A 149 -6.78 17.78 -19.29
C GLU A 149 -6.72 16.35 -18.77
N TYR A 150 -6.23 16.14 -17.54
CA TYR A 150 -6.01 14.79 -17.02
C TYR A 150 -6.39 14.63 -15.55
N SER A 151 -6.92 13.44 -15.24
CA SER A 151 -7.38 13.05 -13.91
C SER A 151 -6.22 12.58 -13.02
N HIS A 152 -5.36 13.52 -12.62
CA HIS A 152 -4.10 13.22 -11.90
C HIS A 152 -4.27 12.74 -10.46
N LEU A 153 -5.38 13.09 -9.79
CA LEU A 153 -5.61 12.69 -8.40
C LEU A 153 -5.88 11.18 -8.30
N GLN A 154 -4.80 10.44 -8.06
CA GLN A 154 -4.77 8.98 -7.88
C GLN A 154 -3.95 8.65 -6.63
N ILE A 155 -4.64 8.40 -5.51
CA ILE A 155 -3.98 8.12 -4.23
C ILE A 155 -3.33 6.74 -4.26
N ASP A 156 -3.94 5.80 -4.96
CA ASP A 156 -3.45 4.44 -5.10
C ASP A 156 -2.08 4.37 -5.79
N VAL A 157 -1.81 5.22 -6.79
CA VAL A 157 -0.49 5.29 -7.46
C VAL A 157 0.62 5.72 -6.51
N VAL A 158 0.39 6.78 -5.72
CA VAL A 158 1.37 7.22 -4.72
C VAL A 158 1.56 6.12 -3.67
N SER A 159 0.48 5.44 -3.30
CA SER A 159 0.52 4.38 -2.29
C SER A 159 1.26 3.13 -2.77
N VAL A 160 1.04 2.67 -4.00
CA VAL A 160 1.74 1.52 -4.56
C VAL A 160 3.23 1.82 -4.77
N TYR A 161 3.60 3.06 -5.10
CA TYR A 161 5.00 3.51 -5.10
C TYR A 161 5.64 3.33 -3.72
N LEU A 162 4.98 3.78 -2.65
CA LEU A 162 5.51 3.64 -1.29
C LEU A 162 5.64 2.16 -0.85
N ILE A 163 4.71 1.29 -1.27
CA ILE A 163 4.78 -0.15 -0.99
C ILE A 163 6.02 -0.76 -1.65
N PHE A 164 6.20 -0.54 -2.96
CA PHE A 164 7.34 -1.10 -3.69
C PHE A 164 8.67 -0.44 -3.28
N LEU A 165 8.67 0.86 -2.94
CA LEU A 165 9.84 1.54 -2.39
C LEU A 165 10.35 0.81 -1.14
N VAL A 166 9.45 0.52 -0.19
CA VAL A 166 9.81 -0.19 1.04
C VAL A 166 10.26 -1.62 0.73
N GLN A 167 9.55 -2.36 -0.15
CA GLN A 167 9.93 -3.72 -0.53
C GLN A 167 11.34 -3.77 -1.16
N MET A 168 11.62 -2.90 -2.13
CA MET A 168 12.90 -2.83 -2.82
C MET A 168 14.03 -2.41 -1.89
N ILE A 169 13.86 -1.37 -1.06
CA ILE A 169 14.85 -0.97 -0.04
C ILE A 169 15.11 -2.12 0.94
N THR A 170 14.05 -2.80 1.36
CA THR A 170 14.15 -3.94 2.28
C THR A 170 14.86 -5.14 1.65
N SER A 171 14.84 -5.27 0.32
CA SER A 171 15.63 -6.27 -0.40
C SER A 171 17.12 -5.89 -0.50
N GLY A 172 17.50 -4.66 -0.12
CA GLY A 172 18.88 -4.17 -0.18
C GLY A 172 19.14 -3.16 -1.31
N MET A 173 18.10 -2.75 -2.05
CA MET A 173 18.27 -1.71 -3.08
C MET A 173 18.45 -0.33 -2.44
N GLN A 174 19.29 0.50 -3.07
CA GLN A 174 19.48 1.89 -2.68
C GLN A 174 18.75 2.79 -3.67
N ILE A 175 17.59 3.30 -3.26
CA ILE A 175 16.74 4.17 -4.10
C ILE A 175 16.79 5.62 -3.63
N ILE A 176 16.83 5.87 -2.32
CA ILE A 176 16.89 7.21 -1.72
C ILE A 176 18.33 7.53 -1.33
N TYR A 177 18.85 8.68 -1.75
CA TYR A 177 20.27 9.07 -1.61
C TYR A 177 20.49 10.28 -0.70
N THR A 178 19.51 11.16 -0.57
CA THR A 178 19.68 12.44 0.14
C THR A 178 18.63 12.64 1.24
N GLN A 179 18.95 13.51 2.20
CA GLN A 179 17.98 13.94 3.21
C GLN A 179 16.82 14.76 2.61
N ASP A 180 17.06 15.44 1.49
CA ASP A 180 16.02 16.17 0.79
C ASP A 180 14.96 15.22 0.23
N GLU A 181 15.37 14.09 -0.34
CA GLU A 181 14.48 13.01 -0.78
C GLU A 181 13.78 12.32 0.40
N VAL A 182 14.47 12.06 1.52
CA VAL A 182 13.85 11.52 2.75
C VAL A 182 12.70 12.43 3.20
N ALA A 183 12.95 13.74 3.28
CA ALA A 183 11.93 14.70 3.66
C ALA A 183 10.77 14.72 2.67
N PHE A 184 11.04 14.60 1.36
CA PHE A 184 10.00 14.50 0.35
C PHE A 184 9.12 13.26 0.54
N ILE A 185 9.70 12.07 0.76
CA ILE A 185 8.95 10.83 1.04
C ILE A 185 8.11 10.97 2.33
N GLN A 186 8.64 11.61 3.37
CA GLN A 186 7.86 11.90 4.58
C GLN A 186 6.63 12.78 4.28
N ASN A 187 6.72 13.68 3.29
CA ASN A 187 5.56 14.46 2.85
C ASN A 187 4.58 13.67 1.97
N LEU A 188 5.04 12.65 1.23
CA LEU A 188 4.15 11.71 0.54
C LEU A 188 3.30 10.90 1.54
N VAL A 189 3.83 10.60 2.73
CA VAL A 189 3.02 10.03 3.82
C VAL A 189 1.87 10.96 4.18
N TYR A 190 2.13 12.26 4.35
CA TYR A 190 1.08 13.24 4.67
C TYR A 190 0.10 13.49 3.52
N TYR A 191 0.52 13.21 2.29
CA TYR A 191 -0.31 13.23 1.10
C TYR A 191 -1.36 12.10 1.15
N VAL A 192 -0.94 10.87 1.50
CA VAL A 192 -1.84 9.69 1.51
C VAL A 192 -2.56 9.47 2.85
N GLU A 193 -2.12 10.07 3.97
CA GLU A 193 -2.67 9.76 5.30
C GLU A 193 -4.16 10.08 5.49
N ARG A 194 -4.75 10.93 4.64
CA ARG A 194 -6.18 11.30 4.69
C ARG A 194 -7.03 10.63 3.59
N ALA A 195 -6.56 9.56 2.94
CA ALA A 195 -7.28 8.89 1.86
C ALA A 195 -8.73 8.54 2.20
N TYR A 196 -9.00 8.14 3.45
CA TYR A 196 -10.32 7.81 3.99
C TYR A 196 -11.42 8.88 3.78
N ARG A 197 -11.03 10.12 3.47
CA ARG A 197 -11.94 11.25 3.23
C ARG A 197 -11.55 12.10 2.03
N THR A 198 -10.66 11.62 1.17
CA THR A 198 -10.23 12.33 -0.04
C THR A 198 -10.78 11.60 -1.25
N PRO A 199 -11.83 12.13 -1.90
CA PRO A 199 -12.29 11.60 -3.17
C PRO A 199 -11.19 11.71 -4.22
N ASP A 200 -10.97 10.64 -4.99
CA ASP A 200 -9.98 10.60 -6.08
C ASP A 200 -10.59 10.01 -7.36
N PHE A 201 -9.78 9.87 -8.41
CA PHE A 201 -10.23 9.33 -9.70
C PHE A 201 -10.09 7.80 -9.79
N GLY A 202 -9.64 7.15 -8.72
CA GLY A 202 -9.39 5.71 -8.63
C GLY A 202 -8.35 5.20 -9.63
N MET A 203 -8.17 3.87 -9.61
CA MET A 203 -7.22 3.15 -10.48
C MET A 203 -7.44 3.40 -11.98
N TRP A 204 -8.69 3.68 -12.36
CA TRP A 204 -9.14 3.84 -13.74
C TRP A 204 -9.21 5.29 -14.22
N GLU A 205 -8.79 6.24 -13.38
CA GLU A 205 -8.60 7.65 -13.75
C GLU A 205 -9.90 8.37 -14.20
N ARG A 206 -11.05 7.81 -13.82
CA ARG A 206 -12.40 8.27 -14.23
C ARG A 206 -13.26 8.76 -13.08
N GLY A 207 -12.86 8.51 -11.83
CA GLY A 207 -13.65 8.87 -10.65
C GLY A 207 -14.92 8.06 -10.63
N SER A 208 -16.09 8.71 -10.62
CA SER A 208 -17.38 8.02 -10.65
C SER A 208 -17.54 7.08 -11.85
N LYS A 209 -18.41 6.07 -11.70
CA LYS A 209 -18.81 5.16 -12.78
C LYS A 209 -19.32 5.90 -14.03
N TYR A 210 -19.85 7.11 -13.85
CA TYR A 210 -20.41 7.91 -14.92
C TYR A 210 -19.35 8.68 -15.72
N ASN A 211 -18.06 8.62 -15.33
CA ASN A 211 -16.96 9.34 -16.00
C ASN A 211 -17.36 10.76 -16.40
N ASN A 212 -17.73 11.57 -15.43
CA ASN A 212 -18.24 12.93 -15.59
C ASN A 212 -17.34 13.98 -14.90
N GLY A 213 -16.09 13.62 -14.63
CA GLY A 213 -15.13 14.48 -13.91
C GLY A 213 -15.33 14.53 -12.39
N THR A 214 -16.28 13.77 -11.84
CA THR A 214 -16.52 13.75 -10.38
C THR A 214 -15.67 12.68 -9.70
N PRO A 215 -14.74 13.04 -8.80
CA PRO A 215 -14.02 12.07 -7.98
C PRO A 215 -14.93 11.48 -6.89
N GLU A 216 -14.62 10.29 -6.40
CA GLU A 216 -15.37 9.62 -5.33
C GLU A 216 -14.44 8.90 -4.35
N ILE A 217 -14.97 8.45 -3.22
CA ILE A 217 -14.19 7.67 -2.26
C ILE A 217 -14.12 6.22 -2.76
N HIS A 218 -12.89 5.78 -3.04
CA HIS A 218 -12.56 4.47 -3.56
C HIS A 218 -11.98 3.57 -2.47
N ALA A 219 -12.61 2.43 -2.20
CA ALA A 219 -12.11 1.44 -1.25
C ALA A 219 -10.74 0.91 -1.70
N SER A 220 -10.53 0.71 -3.01
CA SER A 220 -9.22 0.37 -3.57
C SER A 220 -8.12 1.39 -3.21
N SER A 221 -8.37 2.68 -3.40
CA SER A 221 -7.44 3.76 -3.03
C SER A 221 -7.17 3.85 -1.53
N ILE A 222 -8.21 3.72 -0.69
CA ILE A 222 -8.03 3.74 0.78
C ILE A 222 -7.25 2.51 1.24
N GLY A 223 -7.55 1.33 0.71
CA GLY A 223 -6.87 0.08 1.06
C GLY A 223 -5.39 0.12 0.67
N MET A 224 -5.07 0.68 -0.50
CA MET A 224 -3.68 0.90 -0.93
C MET A 224 -2.97 1.92 -0.05
N ALA A 225 -3.63 3.03 0.32
CA ALA A 225 -3.07 4.04 1.23
C ALA A 225 -2.81 3.48 2.64
N LYS A 226 -3.79 2.78 3.22
CA LYS A 226 -3.64 2.06 4.49
C LYS A 226 -2.43 1.12 4.44
N SER A 227 -2.30 0.40 3.34
CA SER A 227 -1.22 -0.54 3.09
C SER A 227 0.15 0.12 3.02
N ALA A 228 0.25 1.26 2.34
CA ALA A 228 1.45 2.07 2.25
C ALA A 228 1.87 2.65 3.60
N LEU A 229 0.92 3.20 4.35
CA LEU A 229 1.14 3.73 5.71
C LEU A 229 1.65 2.63 6.66
N GLU A 230 1.09 1.42 6.56
CA GLU A 230 1.54 0.27 7.33
C GLU A 230 2.96 -0.19 6.94
N ALA A 231 3.27 -0.17 5.64
CA ALA A 231 4.57 -0.57 5.11
C ALA A 231 5.70 0.41 5.46
N ILE A 232 5.46 1.72 5.33
CA ILE A 232 6.52 2.72 5.45
C ILE A 232 6.80 3.15 6.88
N ASN A 233 5.87 2.93 7.82
CA ASN A 233 6.07 3.29 9.22
C ASN A 233 7.33 2.61 9.80
N GLY A 234 8.22 3.43 10.36
CA GLY A 234 9.48 2.99 10.94
C GLY A 234 10.51 2.45 9.94
N CYS A 235 10.27 2.59 8.63
CA CYS A 235 11.20 2.20 7.58
C CYS A 235 12.36 3.21 7.50
N ASN A 236 13.59 2.71 7.43
CA ASN A 236 14.76 3.52 7.14
C ASN A 236 15.00 3.57 5.63
N LEU A 237 14.90 4.75 5.03
CA LEU A 237 14.99 4.91 3.58
C LEU A 237 16.39 4.70 3.00
N PHE A 238 17.43 4.72 3.85
CA PHE A 238 18.80 4.35 3.46
C PHE A 238 19.10 2.86 3.70
N GLY A 239 18.08 2.06 4.00
CA GLY A 239 18.22 0.64 4.33
C GLY A 239 19.00 0.43 5.63
N GLU A 240 19.78 -0.65 5.68
CA GLU A 240 20.55 -1.05 6.86
C GLU A 240 21.66 -0.05 7.23
N LYS A 241 22.10 0.77 6.28
CA LYS A 241 23.15 1.80 6.47
C LYS A 241 22.60 3.11 7.02
N GLY A 242 21.28 3.23 7.17
CA GLY A 242 20.64 4.46 7.60
C GLY A 242 20.69 4.71 9.10
N ALA A 243 20.50 5.97 9.49
CA ALA A 243 20.42 6.42 10.88
C ALA A 243 19.00 6.85 11.25
N SER A 244 18.78 7.28 12.48
CA SER A 244 17.44 7.66 12.99
C SER A 244 16.78 8.79 12.21
N TRP A 245 17.55 9.67 11.56
CA TRP A 245 17.02 10.80 10.80
C TRP A 245 16.55 10.44 9.38
N SER A 246 16.86 9.25 8.88
CA SER A 246 16.35 8.73 7.59
C SER A 246 15.13 7.80 7.75
N VAL A 247 14.54 7.79 8.93
CA VAL A 247 13.37 6.98 9.28
C VAL A 247 12.08 7.74 8.99
N ILE A 248 11.12 7.06 8.37
CA ILE A 248 9.79 7.62 8.14
C ILE A 248 8.83 7.23 9.26
N TYR A 249 8.03 8.20 9.71
CA TYR A 249 7.02 8.00 10.74
C TYR A 249 5.61 8.29 10.22
N VAL A 250 4.66 7.51 10.72
CA VAL A 250 3.24 7.59 10.36
C VAL A 250 2.41 7.84 11.60
N ASP A 251 1.41 8.71 11.47
CA ASP A 251 0.35 8.90 12.45
C ASP A 251 -0.55 7.65 12.51
N ILE A 252 -0.58 6.99 13.66
CA ILE A 252 -1.31 5.73 13.87
C ILE A 252 -2.82 5.95 13.82
N ASP A 253 -3.30 7.11 14.29
CA ASP A 253 -4.71 7.47 14.21
C ASP A 253 -5.14 7.70 12.76
N ALA A 254 -4.24 8.24 11.91
CA ALA A 254 -4.48 8.32 10.47
C ALA A 254 -4.56 6.94 9.83
N HIS A 255 -3.63 6.04 10.15
CA HIS A 255 -3.70 4.64 9.70
C HIS A 255 -5.03 3.97 10.13
N ASN A 256 -5.44 4.12 11.39
CA ASN A 256 -6.67 3.53 11.92
C ASN A 256 -7.92 4.05 11.20
N ARG A 257 -8.02 5.36 10.93
CA ARG A 257 -9.14 5.94 10.16
C ARG A 257 -9.24 5.35 8.75
N ASN A 258 -8.11 5.21 8.05
CA ASN A 258 -8.09 4.55 6.74
C ASN A 258 -8.54 3.09 6.83
N ARG A 259 -8.05 2.34 7.83
CA ARG A 259 -8.48 0.96 8.06
C ARG A 259 -9.98 0.85 8.32
N SER A 260 -10.51 1.62 9.27
CA SER A 260 -11.92 1.55 9.66
C SER A 260 -12.85 1.86 8.49
N ILE A 261 -12.56 2.91 7.70
CA ILE A 261 -13.37 3.24 6.54
C ILE A 261 -13.24 2.18 5.45
N PHE A 262 -12.02 1.70 5.16
CA PHE A 262 -11.80 0.64 4.18
C PHE A 262 -12.58 -0.65 4.51
N GLU A 263 -12.44 -1.16 5.73
CA GLU A 263 -13.14 -2.37 6.17
C GLU A 263 -14.67 -2.20 6.21
N THR A 264 -15.16 -0.97 6.43
CA THR A 264 -16.60 -0.65 6.37
C THR A 264 -17.13 -0.59 4.93
N LEU A 265 -16.30 -0.19 3.97
CA LEU A 265 -16.70 -0.12 2.56
C LEU A 265 -16.79 -1.51 1.92
N LEU A 266 -15.88 -2.43 2.27
CA LEU A 266 -15.87 -3.77 1.69
C LEU A 266 -17.21 -4.51 1.90
N PRO A 267 -17.68 -5.27 0.90
CA PRO A 267 -17.05 -5.60 -0.37
C PRO A 267 -17.35 -4.60 -1.51
N ARG A 268 -17.88 -3.41 -1.21
CA ARG A 268 -18.20 -2.37 -2.20
C ARG A 268 -16.96 -1.53 -2.52
N GLU A 269 -16.84 -1.08 -3.78
CA GLU A 269 -15.75 -0.20 -4.19
C GLU A 269 -16.02 1.27 -3.85
N SER A 270 -17.17 1.81 -4.25
CA SER A 270 -17.48 3.24 -4.08
C SER A 270 -18.98 3.49 -4.07
N SER A 271 -19.41 4.75 -3.95
CA SER A 271 -20.83 5.11 -3.99
C SER A 271 -21.50 4.71 -5.32
N SER A 272 -20.81 4.90 -6.45
CA SER A 272 -21.33 4.57 -7.78
C SER A 272 -20.95 3.17 -8.29
N LYS A 273 -19.91 2.52 -7.71
CA LYS A 273 -19.45 1.18 -8.10
C LYS A 273 -19.72 0.16 -7.00
N GLY A 274 -20.70 -0.72 -7.26
CA GLY A 274 -21.06 -1.80 -6.34
C GLY A 274 -19.97 -2.86 -6.13
N VAL A 275 -19.12 -3.08 -7.14
CA VAL A 275 -17.93 -3.94 -7.12
C VAL A 275 -16.98 -3.46 -8.21
N ASP A 276 -15.68 -3.59 -7.99
CA ASP A 276 -14.63 -3.26 -8.95
C ASP A 276 -13.46 -4.24 -8.79
N VAL A 277 -12.84 -4.63 -9.89
CA VAL A 277 -11.73 -5.59 -9.89
C VAL A 277 -10.46 -5.01 -9.27
N SER A 278 -10.33 -3.69 -9.18
CA SER A 278 -9.25 -3.00 -8.44
C SER A 278 -9.20 -3.36 -6.95
N LEU A 279 -10.29 -3.91 -6.40
CA LEU A 279 -10.29 -4.50 -5.06
C LEU A 279 -9.41 -5.75 -4.96
N LEU A 280 -9.19 -6.50 -6.05
CA LEU A 280 -8.35 -7.71 -6.06
C LEU A 280 -6.88 -7.42 -5.68
N PRO A 281 -6.15 -6.49 -6.35
CA PRO A 281 -4.80 -6.11 -5.90
C PRO A 281 -4.80 -5.34 -4.58
N THR A 282 -5.98 -4.94 -4.07
CA THR A 282 -6.14 -4.27 -2.76
C THR A 282 -6.22 -5.28 -1.62
N VAL A 283 -7.00 -6.35 -1.76
CA VAL A 283 -7.12 -7.42 -0.73
C VAL A 283 -6.09 -8.54 -0.90
N SER A 284 -5.42 -8.61 -2.05
CA SER A 284 -4.34 -9.54 -2.38
C SER A 284 -3.05 -8.80 -2.75
N TYR A 285 -2.11 -9.46 -3.40
CA TYR A 285 -0.84 -8.87 -3.85
C TYR A 285 -1.09 -7.66 -4.77
N PRO A 286 -0.40 -6.51 -4.57
CA PRO A 286 0.68 -6.27 -3.59
C PRO A 286 0.20 -5.69 -2.26
N ALA A 287 -1.08 -5.34 -2.16
CA ALA A 287 -1.55 -4.50 -1.07
C ALA A 287 -1.94 -5.27 0.19
N PHE A 288 -2.59 -6.44 0.17
CA PHE A 288 -3.00 -7.16 1.39
C PHE A 288 -3.58 -6.23 2.48
N ALA A 289 -4.51 -5.35 2.08
CA ALA A 289 -4.95 -4.23 2.90
C ALA A 289 -5.75 -4.67 4.14
N THR A 290 -6.41 -5.82 4.07
CA THR A 290 -7.06 -6.48 5.20
C THR A 290 -6.60 -7.93 5.30
N HIS A 291 -6.62 -8.45 6.52
CA HIS A 291 -6.36 -9.86 6.84
C HIS A 291 -7.59 -10.51 7.48
N GLU A 292 -8.73 -9.82 7.51
CA GLU A 292 -10.01 -10.36 7.95
C GLU A 292 -10.54 -11.33 6.88
N GLU A 293 -10.48 -12.62 7.16
CA GLU A 293 -10.76 -13.70 6.20
C GLU A 293 -12.16 -13.57 5.57
N PHE A 294 -13.16 -13.20 6.38
CA PHE A 294 -14.52 -12.96 5.89
C PHE A 294 -14.57 -11.84 4.85
N LEU A 295 -13.98 -10.66 5.14
CA LEU A 295 -13.97 -9.54 4.21
C LEU A 295 -13.20 -9.86 2.92
N CYS A 296 -12.06 -10.54 3.04
CA CYS A 296 -11.27 -11.00 1.89
C CYS A 296 -12.08 -11.94 1.00
N SER A 297 -12.70 -12.96 1.60
CA SER A 297 -13.46 -13.99 0.88
C SER A 297 -14.71 -13.41 0.24
N GLU A 298 -15.50 -12.62 0.97
CA GLU A 298 -16.70 -11.96 0.44
C GLU A 298 -16.36 -11.00 -0.71
N THR A 299 -15.31 -10.20 -0.58
CA THR A 299 -14.86 -9.30 -1.64
C THR A 299 -14.48 -10.08 -2.89
N LYS A 300 -13.66 -11.13 -2.74
CA LYS A 300 -13.23 -11.98 -3.86
C LYS A 300 -14.40 -12.71 -4.51
N ASN A 301 -15.31 -13.28 -3.73
CA ASN A 301 -16.52 -13.92 -4.23
C ASN A 301 -17.41 -12.95 -5.03
N ASN A 302 -17.54 -11.71 -4.55
CA ASN A 302 -18.32 -10.69 -5.26
C ASN A 302 -17.68 -10.29 -6.60
N ILE A 303 -16.34 -10.18 -6.65
CA ILE A 303 -15.59 -9.97 -7.90
C ILE A 303 -15.80 -11.14 -8.86
N LEU A 304 -15.56 -12.38 -8.39
CA LEU A 304 -15.71 -13.59 -9.20
C LEU A 304 -17.11 -13.73 -9.79
N ARG A 305 -18.14 -13.53 -8.98
CA ARG A 305 -19.53 -13.69 -9.41
C ARG A 305 -19.97 -12.66 -10.45
N ARG A 306 -19.46 -11.43 -10.38
CA ARG A 306 -20.01 -10.29 -11.15
C ARG A 306 -19.12 -9.81 -12.28
N LEU A 307 -17.81 -10.04 -12.17
CA LEU A 307 -16.81 -9.44 -13.06
C LEU A 307 -16.01 -10.48 -13.85
N ARG A 308 -15.98 -11.76 -13.42
CA ARG A 308 -15.31 -12.82 -14.18
C ARG A 308 -16.01 -13.02 -15.52
N GLY A 309 -15.21 -13.08 -16.58
CA GLY A 309 -15.60 -13.47 -17.93
C GLY A 309 -14.75 -14.61 -18.47
N ASN A 310 -14.85 -14.87 -19.77
CA ASN A 310 -14.19 -15.99 -20.43
C ASN A 310 -12.73 -15.69 -20.81
N ASN A 311 -12.44 -14.42 -21.12
CA ASN A 311 -11.13 -13.93 -21.56
C ASN A 311 -10.45 -13.03 -20.52
N GLY A 312 -11.13 -12.71 -19.42
CA GLY A 312 -10.55 -11.92 -18.33
C GLY A 312 -11.59 -11.51 -17.31
N PHE A 313 -11.36 -10.37 -16.65
CA PHE A 313 -12.34 -9.74 -15.79
C PHE A 313 -12.77 -8.39 -16.33
N LYS A 314 -14.05 -8.07 -16.20
CA LYS A 314 -14.55 -6.69 -16.35
C LYS A 314 -13.99 -5.81 -15.25
N ARG A 315 -13.68 -4.54 -15.55
CA ARG A 315 -13.16 -3.62 -14.51
C ARG A 315 -14.21 -3.34 -13.44
N PHE A 316 -15.41 -2.96 -13.87
CA PHE A 316 -16.62 -2.86 -13.07
C PHE A 316 -17.84 -2.95 -13.99
N GLY A 317 -19.03 -3.16 -13.43
CA GLY A 317 -20.25 -3.27 -14.24
C GLY A 317 -20.62 -1.96 -14.92
N ARG A 318 -21.05 -2.04 -16.18
CA ARG A 318 -21.35 -0.95 -17.11
C ARG A 318 -20.19 0.00 -17.39
N ASP A 319 -19.01 -0.58 -17.52
CA ASP A 319 -17.81 0.13 -17.92
C ASP A 319 -17.68 0.16 -19.44
N GLY A 320 -17.74 1.36 -20.01
CA GLY A 320 -17.61 1.57 -21.45
C GLY A 320 -16.19 1.67 -21.98
N TYR A 321 -15.17 1.72 -21.13
CA TYR A 321 -13.82 1.98 -21.62
C TYR A 321 -13.36 0.93 -22.63
N LYS A 322 -12.96 1.40 -23.81
CA LYS A 322 -12.53 0.59 -24.95
C LYS A 322 -13.60 -0.34 -25.52
N CYS A 323 -14.85 -0.21 -25.08
CA CYS A 323 -16.00 -0.82 -25.75
C CYS A 323 -16.17 -0.15 -27.12
N VAL A 324 -16.61 -0.90 -28.14
CA VAL A 324 -16.87 -0.36 -29.49
C VAL A 324 -17.95 0.72 -29.51
N LEU A 325 -18.82 0.74 -28.48
CA LEU A 325 -19.86 1.74 -28.31
C LEU A 325 -19.36 3.05 -27.67
N GLU A 326 -18.16 3.07 -27.09
CA GLU A 326 -17.59 4.27 -26.47
C GLU A 326 -17.08 5.23 -27.56
N ASP A 327 -17.43 6.51 -27.44
CA ASP A 327 -16.88 7.58 -28.26
C ASP A 327 -15.42 7.88 -27.81
N PRO A 328 -14.39 7.50 -28.58
CA PRO A 328 -13.00 7.62 -28.14
C PRO A 328 -12.49 9.06 -28.10
N VAL A 329 -13.20 10.00 -28.74
CA VAL A 329 -12.81 11.42 -28.79
C VAL A 329 -13.37 12.18 -27.58
N ARG A 330 -14.45 11.67 -26.97
CA ARG A 330 -15.11 12.36 -25.86
C ARG A 330 -14.58 11.86 -24.50
N ARG A 331 -14.02 12.79 -23.72
CA ARG A 331 -13.51 12.47 -22.38
C ARG A 331 -14.58 12.02 -21.39
N PHE A 332 -15.77 12.61 -21.43
CA PHE A 332 -16.83 12.36 -20.44
C PHE A 332 -18.08 11.74 -21.07
N TYR A 333 -18.75 10.88 -20.32
CA TYR A 333 -19.98 10.27 -20.80
C TYR A 333 -21.17 11.23 -20.76
N LYS A 334 -22.11 10.99 -21.66
CA LYS A 334 -23.45 11.60 -21.63
C LYS A 334 -24.27 11.00 -20.49
N ILE A 335 -25.27 11.75 -20.03
CA ILE A 335 -26.22 11.27 -19.02
C ILE A 335 -26.91 10.00 -19.55
N GLY A 336 -26.85 8.92 -18.77
CA GLY A 336 -27.46 7.64 -19.10
C GLY A 336 -26.61 6.71 -19.99
N GLU A 337 -25.55 7.22 -20.63
CA GLU A 337 -24.74 6.46 -21.60
C GLU A 337 -24.17 5.16 -21.02
N THR A 338 -23.82 5.14 -19.73
CA THR A 338 -23.32 3.93 -19.08
C THR A 338 -24.24 2.71 -19.27
N LYS A 339 -25.56 2.91 -19.42
CA LYS A 339 -26.50 1.80 -19.64
C LYS A 339 -26.21 1.04 -20.95
N GLU A 340 -25.67 1.71 -21.96
CA GLU A 340 -25.33 1.10 -23.24
C GLU A 340 -24.20 0.07 -23.13
N PHE A 341 -23.34 0.19 -22.12
CA PHE A 341 -22.22 -0.73 -21.90
C PHE A 341 -22.59 -1.95 -21.05
N GLU A 342 -23.82 -2.02 -20.54
CA GLU A 342 -24.26 -3.15 -19.73
C GLU A 342 -24.15 -4.46 -20.52
N ASN A 343 -23.47 -5.45 -19.93
CA ASN A 343 -23.21 -6.79 -20.47
C ASN A 343 -22.27 -6.88 -21.69
N VAL A 344 -21.84 -5.76 -22.25
CA VAL A 344 -20.88 -5.69 -23.37
C VAL A 344 -19.53 -5.10 -22.94
N GLU A 345 -19.26 -5.05 -21.63
CA GLU A 345 -18.02 -4.51 -21.10
C GLU A 345 -16.80 -5.32 -21.55
N CYS A 346 -15.66 -4.65 -21.72
CA CYS A 346 -14.41 -5.31 -22.06
C CYS A 346 -13.88 -6.18 -20.90
N GLU A 347 -13.21 -7.28 -21.27
CA GLU A 347 -12.60 -8.22 -20.33
C GLU A 347 -11.07 -8.08 -20.34
N TRP A 348 -10.45 -8.07 -19.16
CA TRP A 348 -9.04 -7.77 -18.98
C TRP A 348 -8.30 -9.01 -18.45
N PRO A 349 -7.43 -9.66 -19.24
CA PRO A 349 -6.73 -10.91 -18.85
C PRO A 349 -5.71 -10.69 -17.72
N LEU A 350 -5.30 -9.44 -17.47
CA LEU A 350 -4.47 -9.03 -16.34
C LEU A 350 -4.94 -9.65 -15.02
N PHE A 351 -6.24 -9.76 -14.81
CA PHE A 351 -6.80 -10.23 -13.55
C PHE A 351 -6.81 -11.75 -13.41
N PHE A 352 -6.65 -12.52 -14.51
CA PHE A 352 -6.24 -13.92 -14.39
C PHE A 352 -4.84 -14.02 -13.77
N ILE A 353 -3.92 -13.14 -14.14
CA ILE A 353 -2.57 -13.10 -13.58
C ILE A 353 -2.60 -12.76 -12.09
N PHE A 354 -3.41 -11.78 -11.67
CA PHE A 354 -3.59 -11.50 -10.24
C PHE A 354 -4.17 -12.69 -9.47
N MET A 355 -5.09 -13.45 -10.07
CA MET A 355 -5.64 -14.67 -9.47
C MET A 355 -4.61 -15.80 -9.37
N ILE A 356 -3.72 -15.94 -10.35
CA ILE A 356 -2.57 -16.86 -10.27
C ILE A 356 -1.69 -16.48 -9.08
N ILE A 357 -1.28 -15.21 -8.98
CA ILE A 357 -0.41 -14.73 -7.89
C ILE A 357 -1.10 -14.90 -6.53
N ASP A 358 -2.39 -14.58 -6.43
CA ASP A 358 -3.20 -14.83 -5.22
C ASP A 358 -3.19 -16.31 -4.82
N GLY A 359 -3.31 -17.21 -5.80
CA GLY A 359 -3.26 -18.65 -5.60
C GLY A 359 -1.90 -19.12 -5.08
N VAL A 360 -0.81 -18.57 -5.61
CA VAL A 360 0.55 -18.84 -5.13
C VAL A 360 0.72 -18.38 -3.68
N PHE A 361 0.33 -17.15 -3.33
CA PHE A 361 0.44 -16.65 -1.96
C PHE A 361 -0.39 -17.45 -0.96
N LYS A 362 -1.55 -17.97 -1.38
CA LYS A 362 -2.45 -18.78 -0.54
C LYS A 362 -2.17 -20.28 -0.59
N SER A 363 -1.18 -20.73 -1.37
CA SER A 363 -0.88 -22.15 -1.59
C SER A 363 -2.10 -22.95 -2.09
N LEU A 364 -2.83 -22.38 -3.07
CA LEU A 364 -4.01 -22.98 -3.70
C LEU A 364 -3.66 -23.48 -5.13
N PRO A 365 -3.14 -24.71 -5.30
CA PRO A 365 -2.68 -25.20 -6.59
C PRO A 365 -3.81 -25.29 -7.63
N ASP A 366 -5.02 -25.68 -7.21
CA ASP A 366 -6.18 -25.79 -8.11
C ASP A 366 -6.55 -24.43 -8.73
N GLN A 367 -6.50 -23.36 -7.92
CA GLN A 367 -6.73 -22.00 -8.42
C GLN A 367 -5.63 -21.59 -9.40
N VAL A 368 -4.35 -21.88 -9.07
CA VAL A 368 -3.23 -21.54 -9.95
C VAL A 368 -3.40 -22.22 -11.31
N GLU A 369 -3.75 -23.50 -11.32
CA GLU A 369 -3.93 -24.28 -12.55
C GLU A 369 -5.17 -23.84 -13.33
N GLU A 370 -6.31 -23.57 -12.68
CA GLU A 370 -7.51 -23.02 -13.32
C GLU A 370 -7.20 -21.74 -14.10
N TYR A 371 -6.61 -20.74 -13.42
CA TYR A 371 -6.34 -19.44 -14.05
C TYR A 371 -5.18 -19.48 -15.02
N ARG A 372 -4.23 -20.41 -14.86
CA ARG A 372 -3.18 -20.67 -15.86
C ARG A 372 -3.79 -21.20 -17.16
N ASN A 373 -4.73 -22.13 -17.09
CA ASN A 373 -5.40 -22.66 -18.27
C ASN A 373 -6.24 -21.60 -18.98
N LEU A 374 -6.99 -20.79 -18.22
CA LEU A 374 -7.73 -19.65 -18.77
C LEU A 374 -6.79 -18.62 -19.43
N LEU A 375 -5.70 -18.27 -18.76
CA LEU A 375 -4.72 -17.33 -19.30
C LEU A 375 -4.09 -17.87 -20.59
N THR A 376 -3.73 -19.16 -20.65
CA THR A 376 -3.13 -19.80 -21.83
C THR A 376 -3.98 -19.62 -23.08
N ASN A 377 -5.31 -19.65 -22.95
CA ASN A 377 -6.24 -19.42 -24.07
C ASN A 377 -6.26 -17.96 -24.57
N THR A 378 -5.66 -17.03 -23.83
CA THR A 378 -5.58 -15.61 -24.19
C THR A 378 -4.20 -15.19 -24.68
N ILE A 379 -3.17 -16.03 -24.49
CA ILE A 379 -1.78 -15.71 -24.85
C ILE A 379 -1.64 -15.69 -26.37
N CYS A 380 -1.00 -14.64 -26.87
CA CYS A 380 -0.52 -14.56 -28.25
C CYS A 380 1.01 -14.51 -28.27
N LYS A 381 1.61 -14.37 -29.46
CA LYS A 381 3.06 -14.25 -29.61
C LYS A 381 3.43 -12.90 -30.22
N ASP A 382 4.52 -12.31 -29.75
CA ASP A 382 5.10 -11.11 -30.36
C ASP A 382 5.97 -11.44 -31.59
N LEU A 383 6.57 -10.41 -32.20
CA LEU A 383 7.45 -10.56 -33.37
C LEU A 383 8.69 -11.44 -33.12
N ASN A 384 9.10 -11.61 -31.87
CA ASN A 384 10.23 -12.47 -31.49
C ASN A 384 9.78 -13.89 -31.12
N GLY A 385 8.47 -14.17 -31.19
CA GLY A 385 7.88 -15.44 -30.77
C GLY A 385 7.67 -15.57 -29.25
N ASP A 386 7.92 -14.50 -28.48
CA ASP A 386 7.72 -14.49 -27.03
C ASP A 386 6.23 -14.43 -26.68
N PRO A 387 5.80 -15.02 -25.56
CA PRO A 387 4.42 -14.89 -25.10
C PRO A 387 4.07 -13.42 -24.84
N CYS A 388 2.89 -13.01 -25.28
CA CYS A 388 2.33 -11.70 -25.07
C CYS A 388 0.90 -11.82 -24.53
N ILE A 389 0.62 -11.09 -23.46
CA ILE A 389 -0.72 -11.00 -22.87
C ILE A 389 -1.42 -9.77 -23.42
N PRO A 390 -2.54 -9.92 -24.15
CA PRO A 390 -3.21 -8.76 -24.72
C PRO A 390 -3.80 -7.82 -23.68
N MET A 391 -4.05 -6.57 -24.08
CA MET A 391 -4.52 -5.53 -23.16
C MET A 391 -5.93 -5.83 -22.65
N TYR A 392 -6.87 -6.10 -23.55
CA TYR A 392 -8.26 -6.41 -23.26
C TYR A 392 -8.92 -7.22 -24.39
N PHE A 393 -10.11 -7.74 -24.13
CA PHE A 393 -10.98 -8.40 -25.11
C PHE A 393 -12.33 -7.68 -25.15
N TYR A 394 -12.88 -7.48 -26.35
CA TYR A 394 -14.10 -6.70 -26.56
C TYR A 394 -15.10 -7.44 -27.47
N VAL A 395 -16.37 -7.06 -27.39
CA VAL A 395 -17.43 -7.57 -28.28
C VAL A 395 -17.46 -6.71 -29.54
N SER A 396 -17.35 -7.32 -30.72
CA SER A 396 -17.40 -6.60 -31.99
C SER A 396 -18.76 -5.94 -32.22
N GLU A 397 -18.79 -4.86 -33.01
CA GLU A 397 -20.00 -4.08 -33.29
C GLU A 397 -21.15 -4.94 -33.83
N GLU A 398 -20.83 -5.87 -34.74
CA GLU A 398 -21.78 -6.82 -35.34
C GLU A 398 -22.44 -7.76 -34.30
N ASN A 399 -21.78 -8.00 -33.17
CA ASN A 399 -22.19 -8.96 -32.16
C ASN A 399 -22.82 -8.31 -30.91
N ILE A 400 -22.88 -6.98 -30.83
CA ILE A 400 -23.37 -6.26 -29.65
C ILE A 400 -24.81 -6.65 -29.30
N GLU A 401 -25.70 -6.71 -30.29
CA GLU A 401 -27.12 -6.97 -30.02
C GLU A 401 -27.36 -8.41 -29.58
N TYR A 402 -26.61 -9.37 -30.13
CA TYR A 402 -26.67 -10.78 -29.71
C TYR A 402 -26.13 -10.96 -28.29
N GLU A 403 -25.03 -10.29 -27.93
CA GLU A 403 -24.48 -10.33 -26.57
C GLU A 403 -25.44 -9.71 -25.55
N ARG A 404 -26.21 -8.67 -25.93
CA ARG A 404 -27.23 -8.07 -25.04
C ARG A 404 -28.40 -9.01 -24.77
N GLN A 405 -28.79 -9.81 -25.78
CA GLN A 405 -29.89 -10.77 -25.65
C GLN A 405 -29.51 -11.97 -24.77
N ASP A 406 -28.28 -12.48 -24.93
CA ASP A 406 -27.74 -13.59 -24.13
C ASP A 406 -26.29 -13.28 -23.69
N PRO A 407 -26.10 -12.63 -22.53
CA PRO A 407 -24.78 -12.22 -22.05
C PRO A 407 -23.78 -13.37 -21.91
N GLY A 408 -22.59 -13.21 -22.47
CA GLY A 408 -21.53 -14.23 -22.50
C GLY A 408 -21.64 -15.21 -23.67
N SER A 409 -22.62 -15.05 -24.57
CA SER A 409 -22.80 -15.93 -25.73
C SER A 409 -21.84 -15.64 -26.88
N GLN A 410 -21.40 -14.39 -27.04
CA GLN A 410 -20.59 -13.99 -28.19
C GLN A 410 -19.09 -14.10 -27.93
N PRO A 411 -18.31 -14.54 -28.92
CA PRO A 411 -16.85 -14.51 -28.82
C PRO A 411 -16.36 -13.06 -28.75
N ARG A 412 -15.28 -12.85 -27.98
CA ARG A 412 -14.64 -11.54 -27.87
C ARG A 412 -13.40 -11.46 -28.73
N CYS A 413 -13.26 -10.34 -29.43
CA CYS A 413 -12.09 -10.00 -30.22
C CYS A 413 -10.96 -9.53 -29.32
N ASN A 414 -9.73 -9.82 -29.73
CA ASN A 414 -8.54 -9.30 -29.07
C ASN A 414 -8.42 -7.78 -29.32
N SER A 415 -7.91 -7.01 -28.35
CA SER A 415 -7.67 -5.58 -28.50
C SER A 415 -6.83 -5.26 -29.75
N ALA A 416 -7.09 -4.11 -30.39
CA ALA A 416 -6.24 -3.65 -31.49
C ALA A 416 -4.93 -3.03 -30.97
N GLU A 417 -4.96 -2.43 -29.78
CA GLU A 417 -3.78 -1.87 -29.11
C GLU A 417 -3.30 -2.80 -27.99
N GLY A 418 -1.99 -2.80 -27.73
CA GLY A 418 -1.45 -3.49 -26.55
C GLY A 418 -1.50 -5.02 -26.61
N SER A 419 -1.83 -5.58 -27.77
CA SER A 419 -2.05 -7.01 -27.98
C SER A 419 -0.83 -7.80 -28.39
N GLY A 420 0.29 -7.15 -28.75
CA GLY A 420 1.45 -7.83 -29.33
C GLY A 420 1.19 -8.39 -30.72
N GLY A 421 2.05 -9.31 -31.17
CA GLY A 421 2.19 -9.62 -32.59
C GLY A 421 2.85 -8.45 -33.33
N GLY A 422 2.22 -7.94 -34.39
CA GLY A 422 2.64 -6.71 -35.07
C GLY A 422 2.26 -5.41 -34.34
N GLU A 423 1.43 -5.50 -33.31
CA GLU A 423 0.91 -4.36 -32.53
C GLU A 423 1.79 -4.05 -31.31
N PRO A 424 1.71 -2.83 -30.74
CA PRO A 424 2.44 -2.49 -29.51
C PRO A 424 2.06 -3.39 -28.33
N LEU A 425 2.97 -3.53 -27.38
CA LEU A 425 2.78 -4.25 -26.12
C LEU A 425 2.16 -3.32 -25.07
N TYR A 426 1.21 -3.84 -24.30
CA TYR A 426 0.77 -3.20 -23.06
C TYR A 426 1.63 -3.65 -21.89
N LEU A 427 2.42 -2.72 -21.33
CA LEU A 427 3.54 -3.07 -20.47
C LEU A 427 3.13 -3.60 -19.09
N TRP A 428 1.97 -3.17 -18.55
CA TRP A 428 1.49 -3.67 -17.27
C TRP A 428 1.21 -5.18 -17.31
N ASN A 429 0.54 -5.66 -18.37
CA ASN A 429 0.22 -7.08 -18.51
C ASN A 429 1.50 -7.91 -18.67
N GLN A 430 2.47 -7.44 -19.46
CA GLN A 430 3.74 -8.16 -19.64
C GLN A 430 4.53 -8.22 -18.33
N ALA A 431 4.60 -7.10 -17.60
CA ALA A 431 5.29 -7.05 -16.32
C ALA A 431 4.69 -8.02 -15.30
N MET A 432 3.36 -8.04 -15.16
CA MET A 432 2.68 -8.95 -14.24
C MET A 432 2.80 -10.42 -14.69
N PHE A 433 2.78 -10.68 -16.00
CA PHE A 433 2.99 -12.02 -16.55
C PHE A 433 4.36 -12.58 -16.16
N ILE A 434 5.43 -11.80 -16.33
CA ILE A 434 6.79 -12.20 -15.93
C ILE A 434 6.84 -12.56 -14.45
N ILE A 435 6.26 -11.72 -13.57
CA ILE A 435 6.22 -12.00 -12.12
C ILE A 435 5.52 -13.33 -11.84
N ALA A 436 4.35 -13.56 -12.44
CA ALA A 436 3.59 -14.79 -12.23
C ALA A 436 4.33 -16.02 -12.75
N GLN A 437 4.98 -15.93 -13.91
CA GLN A 437 5.76 -17.05 -14.47
C GLN A 437 6.96 -17.40 -13.60
N LEU A 438 7.68 -16.41 -13.07
CA LEU A 438 8.79 -16.64 -12.13
C LEU A 438 8.32 -17.34 -10.84
N LEU A 439 7.13 -16.99 -10.35
CA LEU A 439 6.54 -17.64 -9.17
C LEU A 439 6.10 -19.09 -9.47
N ILE A 440 5.39 -19.32 -10.59
CA ILE A 440 4.91 -20.65 -10.98
C ILE A 440 6.09 -21.60 -11.24
N ALA A 441 7.16 -21.11 -11.87
CA ALA A 441 8.37 -21.88 -12.13
C ALA A 441 9.22 -22.13 -10.87
N GLY A 442 8.85 -21.57 -9.71
CA GLY A 442 9.64 -21.68 -8.47
C GLY A 442 10.97 -20.93 -8.48
N LEU A 443 11.21 -20.12 -9.52
CA LEU A 443 12.43 -19.31 -9.67
C LEU A 443 12.46 -18.13 -8.70
N LEU A 444 11.27 -17.61 -8.37
CA LEU A 444 11.06 -16.56 -7.38
C LEU A 444 10.18 -17.09 -6.25
N HIS A 445 10.57 -16.83 -5.01
CA HIS A 445 9.74 -17.17 -3.85
C HIS A 445 8.90 -15.97 -3.39
N ILE A 446 7.72 -16.20 -2.81
CA ILE A 446 6.83 -15.14 -2.32
C ILE A 446 7.50 -14.19 -1.31
N ASN A 447 8.45 -14.71 -0.52
CA ASN A 447 9.23 -13.95 0.46
C ASN A 447 10.23 -12.98 -0.19
N GLU A 448 10.59 -13.18 -1.46
CA GLU A 448 11.50 -12.31 -2.19
C GLU A 448 10.74 -11.25 -2.97
N LEU A 449 9.54 -11.61 -3.46
CA LEU A 449 8.59 -10.68 -4.05
C LEU A 449 7.97 -9.75 -3.00
N ASP A 450 7.73 -10.25 -1.79
CA ASP A 450 7.23 -9.47 -0.66
C ASP A 450 8.13 -9.62 0.60
N PRO A 451 9.31 -8.97 0.62
CA PRO A 451 10.30 -9.12 1.69
C PRO A 451 9.88 -8.53 3.03
N ILE A 452 8.78 -7.76 3.07
CA ILE A 452 8.16 -7.24 4.29
C ILE A 452 6.95 -8.08 4.74
N ARG A 453 6.67 -9.20 4.04
CA ARG A 453 5.67 -10.22 4.38
C ARG A 453 4.29 -9.65 4.71
N ARG A 454 3.81 -8.72 3.90
CA ARG A 454 2.49 -8.10 4.03
C ARG A 454 1.35 -9.08 3.81
N TYR A 455 1.58 -10.16 3.07
CA TYR A 455 0.65 -11.28 2.97
C TYR A 455 0.32 -11.92 4.33
N LEU A 456 1.16 -11.72 5.35
CA LEU A 456 0.86 -12.10 6.72
C LEU A 456 0.20 -10.94 7.49
N PRO A 457 -0.72 -11.24 8.43
CA PRO A 457 -1.18 -10.28 9.42
C PRO A 457 0.00 -9.65 10.16
N SER A 458 -0.13 -8.39 10.55
CA SER A 458 0.99 -7.62 11.14
C SER A 458 1.61 -8.27 12.38
N TYR A 459 0.85 -9.03 13.18
CA TYR A 459 1.34 -9.79 14.34
C TYR A 459 2.19 -11.03 13.98
N ASN A 460 2.03 -11.58 12.77
CA ASN A 460 2.78 -12.74 12.27
C ASN A 460 4.02 -12.36 11.46
N ARG A 461 4.28 -11.06 11.25
CA ARG A 461 5.42 -10.60 10.46
C ARG A 461 6.71 -10.70 11.30
N PRO A 462 7.82 -11.17 10.72
CA PRO A 462 9.09 -11.24 11.42
C PRO A 462 9.56 -9.85 11.85
N ARG A 463 10.05 -9.75 13.09
CA ARG A 463 10.66 -8.52 13.60
C ARG A 463 11.99 -8.29 12.90
N LYS A 464 12.09 -7.25 12.09
CA LYS A 464 13.36 -6.85 11.48
C LYS A 464 14.14 -5.94 12.42
N VAL A 465 15.40 -6.26 12.60
CA VAL A 465 16.39 -5.39 13.25
C VAL A 465 16.48 -4.09 12.44
N GLY A 466 16.44 -2.94 13.10
CA GLY A 466 16.52 -1.62 12.43
C GLY A 466 15.19 -0.97 12.05
N ARG A 467 14.03 -1.60 12.32
CA ARG A 467 12.72 -0.93 12.19
C ARG A 467 12.35 -0.22 13.50
N TYR A 468 12.13 1.09 13.42
CA TYR A 468 11.94 1.95 14.62
C TYR A 468 10.50 2.00 15.13
N SER A 469 9.54 1.59 14.30
CA SER A 469 8.11 1.53 14.62
C SER A 469 7.47 0.46 13.74
N ALA A 470 6.61 -0.38 14.31
CA ALA A 470 5.97 -1.46 13.57
C ALA A 470 4.55 -1.71 14.08
N PHE A 471 3.63 -1.95 13.14
CA PHE A 471 2.34 -2.56 13.45
C PHE A 471 2.57 -4.05 13.76
N GLN A 472 1.97 -4.56 14.83
CA GLN A 472 2.14 -5.93 15.32
C GLN A 472 0.79 -6.57 15.70
N GLY A 473 -0.32 -6.13 15.11
CA GLY A 473 -1.66 -6.64 15.39
C GLY A 473 -2.17 -6.39 16.81
N THR A 474 -3.31 -6.99 17.15
CA THR A 474 -3.85 -6.96 18.51
C THR A 474 -3.25 -8.12 19.30
N ALA A 475 -2.67 -7.85 20.48
CA ALA A 475 -2.38 -8.93 21.43
C ALA A 475 -3.70 -9.49 21.98
N THR A 476 -3.81 -10.81 22.11
CA THR A 476 -4.99 -11.47 22.72
C THR A 476 -5.21 -11.05 24.17
N ASP A 477 -4.12 -10.71 24.88
CA ASP A 477 -4.13 -10.23 26.26
C ASP A 477 -3.72 -8.74 26.33
N LEU A 478 -4.29 -7.91 25.45
CA LEU A 478 -3.99 -6.48 25.45
C LEU A 478 -4.49 -5.84 26.75
N VAL A 479 -3.56 -5.36 27.57
CA VAL A 479 -3.85 -4.55 28.76
C VAL A 479 -3.55 -3.09 28.44
N VAL A 480 -4.56 -2.23 28.57
CA VAL A 480 -4.37 -0.77 28.53
C VAL A 480 -3.81 -0.34 29.87
N GLN A 481 -2.59 0.20 29.86
CA GLN A 481 -1.96 0.73 31.06
C GLN A 481 -2.45 2.15 31.28
N ILE A 482 -2.80 2.47 32.52
CA ILE A 482 -3.30 3.79 32.89
C ILE A 482 -2.32 4.38 33.89
N VAL A 483 -1.86 5.59 33.62
CA VAL A 483 -0.96 6.35 34.49
C VAL A 483 -1.70 7.59 34.95
N LEU A 484 -1.80 7.76 36.27
CA LEU A 484 -2.44 8.92 36.88
C LEU A 484 -1.37 9.94 37.26
N ILE A 485 -1.34 11.08 36.59
CA ILE A 485 -0.39 12.16 36.84
C ILE A 485 -1.11 13.32 37.51
N ALA A 486 -0.70 13.69 38.72
CA ALA A 486 -1.14 14.91 39.39
C ALA A 486 -0.22 16.08 39.00
N GLU A 487 -0.79 17.23 38.62
CA GLU A 487 0.02 18.39 38.20
C GLU A 487 0.89 18.99 39.32
N SER A 488 0.59 18.70 40.59
CA SER A 488 1.32 19.22 41.75
C SER A 488 1.45 18.19 42.88
N MET A 489 2.48 18.34 43.72
CA MET A 489 2.64 17.53 44.95
C MET A 489 1.47 17.74 45.93
N ARG A 490 0.87 18.93 45.94
CA ARG A 490 -0.30 19.22 46.78
C ARG A 490 -1.50 18.38 46.31
N LEU A 491 -1.74 18.35 45.00
CA LEU A 491 -2.79 17.53 44.41
C LEU A 491 -2.56 16.05 44.67
N GLN A 492 -1.33 15.57 44.49
CA GLN A 492 -0.96 14.20 44.80
C GLN A 492 -1.29 13.82 46.25
N ALA A 493 -0.91 14.66 47.21
CA ALA A 493 -1.21 14.44 48.62
C ALA A 493 -2.72 14.41 48.91
N MET A 494 -3.50 15.28 48.26
CA MET A 494 -4.96 15.28 48.38
C MET A 494 -5.58 14.02 47.76
N MET A 495 -5.16 13.61 46.57
CA MET A 495 -5.63 12.37 45.92
C MET A 495 -5.35 11.14 46.80
N ALA A 496 -4.20 11.12 47.49
CA ALA A 496 -3.85 10.05 48.41
C ALA A 496 -4.83 9.93 49.60
N THR A 497 -5.45 11.03 50.06
CA THR A 497 -6.49 10.97 51.11
C THR A 497 -7.76 10.22 50.67
N TYR A 498 -8.00 10.15 49.36
CA TYR A 498 -9.08 9.37 48.76
C TYR A 498 -8.64 7.95 48.35
N GLY A 499 -7.42 7.52 48.71
CA GLY A 499 -6.89 6.19 48.39
C GLY A 499 -6.42 6.02 46.92
N ILE A 500 -6.34 7.12 46.17
CA ILE A 500 -5.89 7.15 44.77
C ILE A 500 -4.41 7.50 44.74
N GLN A 501 -3.60 6.58 44.24
CA GLN A 501 -2.17 6.78 44.06
C GLN A 501 -1.91 7.47 42.73
N THR A 502 -1.24 8.61 42.77
CA THR A 502 -0.82 9.38 41.59
C THR A 502 0.66 9.69 41.69
N GLN A 503 1.29 9.99 40.56
CA GLN A 503 2.67 10.49 40.49
C GLN A 503 2.66 11.92 39.96
N THR A 504 3.67 12.69 40.27
CA THR A 504 3.90 14.01 39.68
C THR A 504 4.82 13.91 38.46
N PRO A 505 4.82 14.89 37.53
CA PRO A 505 5.76 14.93 36.41
C PRO A 505 7.23 14.81 36.83
N HIS A 506 7.59 15.30 38.03
CA HIS A 506 8.95 15.22 38.56
C HIS A 506 9.32 13.81 39.04
N GLU A 507 8.38 13.05 39.61
CA GLU A 507 8.66 11.70 40.11
C GLU A 507 8.82 10.66 38.99
N VAL A 508 8.28 10.94 37.80
CA VAL A 508 8.36 10.04 36.65
C VAL A 508 9.60 10.29 35.78
N GLU A 509 10.45 11.25 36.14
CA GLU A 509 11.73 11.47 35.46
C GLU A 509 12.57 10.17 35.47
N PRO A 510 13.23 9.80 34.34
CA PRO A 510 13.51 10.63 33.16
C PRO A 510 12.39 10.66 32.09
N VAL A 511 11.22 10.07 32.34
CA VAL A 511 10.09 10.15 31.41
C VAL A 511 9.45 11.54 31.51
N GLN A 512 9.37 12.25 30.39
CA GLN A 512 8.73 13.55 30.33
C GLN A 512 7.25 13.41 29.96
N ILE A 513 6.39 14.10 30.71
CA ILE A 513 4.97 14.20 30.40
C ILE A 513 4.73 15.43 29.54
N TRP A 514 4.29 15.22 28.30
CA TRP A 514 4.03 16.28 27.34
C TRP A 514 2.54 16.43 27.03
N SER A 515 2.17 17.63 26.61
CA SER A 515 0.89 17.89 25.97
C SER A 515 0.79 17.21 24.60
N SER A 516 -0.45 16.90 24.19
CA SER A 516 -0.73 16.48 22.81
C SER A 516 -0.26 17.52 21.78
N ASN A 517 -0.34 18.81 22.12
CA ASN A 517 0.12 19.92 21.27
C ASN A 517 1.65 19.93 21.06
N GLN A 518 2.44 19.62 22.09
CA GLN A 518 3.89 19.46 21.94
C GLN A 518 4.22 18.31 20.98
N LEU A 519 3.49 17.20 21.04
CA LEU A 519 3.66 16.11 20.08
C LEU A 519 3.31 16.56 18.65
N VAL A 520 2.24 17.34 18.47
CA VAL A 520 1.91 17.93 17.16
C VAL A 520 3.10 18.74 16.63
N GLN A 521 3.71 19.60 17.45
CA GLN A 521 4.88 20.40 17.07
C GLN A 521 6.07 19.54 16.63
N VAL A 522 6.33 18.40 17.29
CA VAL A 522 7.35 17.44 16.84
C VAL A 522 7.02 16.90 15.45
N TYR A 523 5.79 16.43 15.24
CA TYR A 523 5.36 15.90 13.95
C TYR A 523 5.40 16.94 12.83
N GLN A 524 5.19 18.22 13.13
CA GLN A 524 5.36 19.28 12.14
C GLN A 524 6.80 19.39 11.63
N ARG A 525 7.80 19.09 12.47
CA ARG A 525 9.22 19.15 12.09
C ARG A 525 9.62 17.97 11.19
N LEU A 526 8.87 16.86 11.24
CA LEU A 526 9.10 15.72 10.36
C LEU A 526 8.78 16.11 8.91
N GLY A 527 9.76 15.89 8.02
CA GLY A 527 9.64 16.22 6.60
C GLY A 527 9.79 17.71 6.27
N VAL A 528 10.23 18.56 7.21
CA VAL A 528 10.58 19.94 6.87
C VAL A 528 11.78 19.95 5.93
N ASN A 529 11.65 20.68 4.83
CA ASN A 529 12.75 20.89 3.88
C ASN A 529 12.70 22.30 3.30
N TYR A 530 13.71 23.12 3.61
CA TYR A 530 13.75 24.50 3.15
C TYR A 530 14.05 24.64 1.65
N LYS A 531 14.84 23.72 1.06
CA LYS A 531 15.17 23.75 -0.37
C LYS A 531 13.94 23.46 -1.23
N LEU A 532 13.14 22.47 -0.82
CA LEU A 532 11.90 22.06 -1.48
C LEU A 532 10.68 22.87 -1.02
N LYS A 533 10.85 23.80 -0.08
CA LYS A 533 9.78 24.62 0.53
C LYS A 533 8.66 23.77 1.16
N LEU A 534 9.02 22.65 1.77
CA LEU A 534 8.10 21.75 2.47
C LEU A 534 8.09 22.07 3.97
N SER A 535 6.90 22.29 4.53
CA SER A 535 6.74 22.66 5.93
C SER A 535 6.49 21.47 6.88
N GLY A 536 6.64 20.23 6.40
CA GLY A 536 6.33 19.02 7.18
C GLY A 536 4.82 18.79 7.40
N ARG A 537 4.43 18.08 8.47
CA ARG A 537 3.00 17.76 8.72
C ARG A 537 2.21 19.04 9.04
N PRO A 538 1.00 19.25 8.47
CA PRO A 538 0.12 20.33 8.92
C PRO A 538 -0.25 20.18 10.40
N MET A 539 -0.70 21.26 11.04
CA MET A 539 -1.20 21.29 12.42
C MET A 539 -2.48 20.44 12.57
N ARG A 540 -2.33 19.13 12.60
CA ARG A 540 -3.39 18.15 12.77
C ARG A 540 -3.25 17.53 14.15
N PRO A 541 -4.33 17.41 14.94
CA PRO A 541 -4.25 16.78 16.24
C PRO A 541 -3.76 15.33 16.12
N VAL A 542 -3.16 14.84 17.20
CA VAL A 542 -2.82 13.43 17.39
C VAL A 542 -3.92 12.84 18.28
N GLY A 543 -4.48 11.69 17.87
CA GLY A 543 -5.56 11.04 18.60
C GLY A 543 -5.04 10.16 19.73
N ALA A 544 -5.94 9.45 20.39
CA ALA A 544 -5.58 8.64 21.54
C ALA A 544 -4.61 7.50 21.22
N LEU A 545 -4.61 6.93 20.01
CA LEU A 545 -3.62 5.90 19.67
C LEU A 545 -2.22 6.51 19.62
N GLY A 546 -2.08 7.71 19.08
CA GLY A 546 -0.80 8.42 19.13
C GLY A 546 -0.40 8.83 20.54
N THR A 547 -1.29 9.44 21.33
CA THR A 547 -0.93 9.90 22.69
C THR A 547 -0.69 8.74 23.66
N SER A 548 -1.26 7.56 23.42
CA SER A 548 -1.05 6.36 24.25
C SER A 548 0.27 5.63 23.94
N LYS A 549 1.12 6.19 23.07
CA LYS A 549 2.42 5.65 22.72
C LYS A 549 3.52 6.37 23.51
N VAL A 550 4.50 5.58 23.98
CA VAL A 550 5.76 6.13 24.50
C VAL A 550 6.70 6.44 23.34
N TYR A 551 7.20 7.67 23.29
CA TYR A 551 8.09 8.17 22.24
C TYR A 551 9.52 8.29 22.74
N ARG A 552 10.47 8.22 21.81
CA ARG A 552 11.85 8.65 22.02
C ARG A 552 12.11 9.86 21.14
N VAL A 553 12.19 11.05 21.74
CA VAL A 553 12.37 12.33 21.03
C VAL A 553 13.70 12.94 21.46
N CYS A 554 14.64 13.08 20.52
CA CYS A 554 15.99 13.61 20.79
C CYS A 554 16.69 12.94 21.99
N GLY A 555 16.49 11.63 22.16
CA GLY A 555 17.07 10.86 23.27
C GLY A 555 16.21 10.80 24.54
N MET A 556 15.23 11.69 24.69
CA MET A 556 14.31 11.73 25.84
C MET A 556 13.14 10.77 25.65
N THR A 557 12.73 10.10 26.74
CA THR A 557 11.52 9.29 26.76
C THR A 557 10.34 10.20 27.07
N VAL A 558 9.32 10.19 26.20
CA VAL A 558 8.17 11.09 26.29
C VAL A 558 6.88 10.28 26.31
N LEU A 559 5.98 10.62 27.24
CA LEU A 559 4.60 10.16 27.26
C LEU A 559 3.69 11.38 27.13
N CYS A 560 2.64 11.28 26.32
CA CYS A 560 1.72 12.40 26.10
C CYS A 560 0.38 12.11 26.77
N TYR A 561 -0.25 13.14 27.35
CA TYR A 561 -1.65 13.03 27.75
C TYR A 561 -2.59 13.31 26.57
N PRO A 562 -3.77 12.65 26.50
CA PRO A 562 -4.75 12.85 25.43
C PRO A 562 -5.27 14.29 25.30
N LEU A 563 -5.81 14.63 24.12
CA LEU A 563 -6.34 15.96 23.81
C LEU A 563 -7.44 16.42 24.78
N ILE A 564 -8.21 15.50 25.36
CA ILE A 564 -9.29 15.81 26.32
C ILE A 564 -8.77 16.47 27.62
N PHE A 565 -7.48 16.33 27.93
CA PHE A 565 -6.83 16.98 29.10
C PHE A 565 -6.05 18.25 28.71
N GLU A 566 -6.12 18.66 27.45
CA GLU A 566 -5.53 19.91 26.99
C GLU A 566 -6.39 21.08 27.47
N VAL A 567 -5.74 22.13 27.98
CA VAL A 567 -6.45 23.35 28.41
C VAL A 567 -7.01 24.04 27.17
N SER A 568 -8.31 23.88 26.95
CA SER A 568 -9.03 24.50 25.84
C SER A 568 -9.85 25.69 26.33
N GLU A 569 -10.01 26.72 25.49
CA GLU A 569 -10.89 27.86 25.75
C GLU A 569 -12.39 27.48 25.73
N PHE A 570 -12.71 26.27 25.29
CA PHE A 570 -14.10 25.78 25.18
C PHE A 570 -14.63 25.26 26.52
N TYR A 571 -15.72 25.86 27.00
CA TYR A 571 -16.34 25.55 28.31
C TYR A 571 -16.79 24.09 28.49
N LEU A 572 -17.10 23.38 27.40
CA LEU A 572 -17.53 21.97 27.45
C LEU A 572 -16.48 21.03 28.05
N TYR A 573 -15.19 21.35 27.92
CA TYR A 573 -14.10 20.57 28.53
C TYR A 573 -13.99 20.75 30.06
N ARG A 574 -14.77 21.65 30.63
CA ARG A 574 -14.85 21.86 32.09
C ARG A 574 -15.97 21.06 32.74
N ASP A 575 -16.83 20.41 31.96
CA ASP A 575 -17.87 19.52 32.48
C ASP A 575 -17.25 18.16 32.85
N MET A 576 -17.25 17.84 34.14
CA MET A 576 -16.63 16.61 34.64
C MET A 576 -17.37 15.35 34.17
N ALA A 577 -18.70 15.39 34.00
CA ALA A 577 -19.46 14.24 33.52
C ALA A 577 -19.09 13.89 32.07
N LEU A 578 -18.93 14.93 31.23
CA LEU A 578 -18.47 14.77 29.85
C LEU A 578 -17.03 14.24 29.80
N LEU A 579 -16.13 14.77 30.64
CA LEU A 579 -14.74 14.29 30.72
C LEU A 579 -14.67 12.81 31.14
N ILE A 580 -15.50 12.39 32.10
CA ILE A 580 -15.59 10.98 32.54
C ILE A 580 -16.03 10.08 31.38
N ASP A 581 -17.02 10.49 30.59
CA ASP A 581 -17.50 9.72 29.44
C ASP A 581 -16.42 9.64 28.35
N ASP A 582 -15.79 10.77 28.03
CA ASP A 582 -14.68 10.86 27.06
C ASP A 582 -13.51 9.94 27.46
N ILE A 583 -13.12 9.90 28.75
CA ILE A 583 -12.09 8.98 29.23
C ILE A 583 -12.50 7.52 28.98
N LYS A 584 -13.74 7.15 29.29
CA LYS A 584 -14.24 5.78 29.05
C LYS A 584 -14.23 5.44 27.57
N THR A 585 -14.71 6.34 26.71
CA THR A 585 -14.70 6.17 25.26
C THR A 585 -13.28 6.01 24.73
N GLU A 586 -12.33 6.83 25.18
CA GLU A 586 -10.93 6.74 24.74
C GLU A 586 -10.26 5.44 25.21
N LEU A 587 -10.51 4.99 26.43
CA LEU A 587 -10.00 3.70 26.92
C LEU A 587 -10.55 2.53 26.11
N GLN A 588 -11.86 2.53 25.81
CA GLN A 588 -12.48 1.53 24.94
C GLN A 588 -11.91 1.58 23.51
N PHE A 589 -11.72 2.78 22.97
CA PHE A 589 -11.16 3.00 21.64
C PHE A 589 -9.72 2.47 21.55
N VAL A 590 -8.85 2.84 22.48
CA VAL A 590 -7.46 2.37 22.54
C VAL A 590 -7.41 0.85 22.70
N SER A 591 -8.21 0.27 23.60
CA SER A 591 -8.31 -1.18 23.79
C SER A 591 -8.69 -1.90 22.48
N ARG A 592 -9.68 -1.37 21.74
CA ARG A 592 -10.16 -2.00 20.52
C ARG A 592 -9.21 -1.85 19.33
N TYR A 593 -8.56 -0.70 19.19
CA TYR A 593 -7.85 -0.29 17.96
C TYR A 593 -6.33 -0.21 18.08
N TRP A 594 -5.73 -0.50 19.25
CA TRP A 594 -4.28 -0.58 19.36
C TRP A 594 -3.71 -1.72 18.51
N ARG A 595 -2.77 -1.39 17.61
CA ARG A 595 -2.14 -2.36 16.69
C ARG A 595 -0.61 -2.23 16.64
N LEU A 596 -0.03 -1.53 17.60
CA LEU A 596 1.43 -1.37 17.70
C LEU A 596 2.04 -2.42 18.62
N SER A 597 3.36 -2.54 18.53
CA SER A 597 4.13 -3.29 19.53
C SER A 597 4.03 -2.65 20.92
N GLY A 598 3.96 -3.49 21.95
CA GLY A 598 3.85 -3.06 23.34
C GLY A 598 2.43 -2.77 23.78
N ARG A 599 2.27 -2.48 25.07
CA ARG A 599 0.99 -2.11 25.68
C ARG A 599 0.76 -0.61 25.53
N PRO A 600 -0.45 -0.14 25.19
CA PRO A 600 -0.76 1.28 25.20
C PRO A 600 -0.72 1.80 26.64
N THR A 601 -0.17 3.00 26.81
CA THR A 601 -0.09 3.68 28.11
C THR A 601 -0.86 5.00 28.02
N VAL A 602 -2.04 5.07 28.64
CA VAL A 602 -2.89 6.26 28.68
C VAL A 602 -2.53 7.09 29.90
N CYS A 603 -2.07 8.33 29.68
CA CYS A 603 -1.75 9.28 30.74
C CYS A 603 -2.98 10.15 31.07
N LEU A 604 -3.56 9.99 32.25
CA LEU A 604 -4.63 10.84 32.76
C LEU A 604 -4.01 11.96 33.61
N LEU A 605 -4.06 13.19 33.11
CA LEU A 605 -3.55 14.36 33.82
C LEU A 605 -4.64 14.95 34.71
N ILE A 606 -4.41 14.95 36.02
CA ILE A 606 -5.29 15.54 37.02
C ILE A 606 -4.78 16.93 37.36
N ARG A 607 -5.68 17.90 37.27
CA ARG A 607 -5.44 19.30 37.60
C ARG A 607 -6.22 19.71 38.83
N GLU A 608 -5.74 20.75 39.50
CA GLU A 608 -6.34 21.32 40.71
C GLU A 608 -7.75 21.88 40.44
N GLU A 609 -8.01 22.31 39.21
CA GLU A 609 -9.33 22.79 38.79
C GLU A 609 -10.38 21.67 38.78
N HIS A 610 -10.01 20.42 38.47
CA HIS A 610 -10.92 19.28 38.47
C HIS A 610 -11.53 19.07 39.87
N MET A 611 -10.78 19.35 40.94
CA MET A 611 -11.25 19.21 42.32
C MET A 611 -12.33 20.21 42.71
N ARG A 612 -12.45 21.33 41.98
CA ARG A 612 -13.45 22.36 42.27
C ARG A 612 -14.80 22.04 41.66
N ASP A 613 -14.86 21.02 40.81
CA ASP A 613 -16.08 20.61 40.15
C ASP A 613 -17.03 19.86 41.12
N PRO A 614 -18.34 20.20 41.16
CA PRO A 614 -19.31 19.51 42.01
C PRO A 614 -19.36 17.99 41.81
N GLN A 615 -19.06 17.50 40.61
CA GLN A 615 -19.08 16.08 40.24
C GLN A 615 -17.71 15.40 40.36
N PHE A 616 -16.72 16.05 40.98
CA PHE A 616 -15.38 15.47 41.18
C PHE A 616 -15.41 14.10 41.87
N LYS A 617 -16.41 13.84 42.72
CA LYS A 617 -16.61 12.53 43.36
C LYS A 617 -16.76 11.40 42.33
N GLU A 618 -17.49 11.61 41.25
CA GLU A 618 -17.69 10.61 40.20
C GLU A 618 -16.38 10.27 39.47
N MET A 619 -15.50 11.26 39.34
CA MET A 619 -14.17 11.11 38.76
C MET A 619 -13.23 10.32 39.69
N LEU A 620 -13.36 10.49 41.02
CA LEU A 620 -12.67 9.64 42.01
C LEU A 620 -13.14 8.18 41.92
N ASP A 621 -14.45 7.95 41.78
CA ASP A 621 -15.02 6.61 41.64
C ASP A 621 -14.50 5.92 40.36
N LEU A 622 -14.42 6.65 39.24
CA LEU A 622 -13.79 6.15 38.02
C LEU A 622 -12.33 5.74 38.27
N MET A 623 -11.51 6.62 38.84
CA MET A 623 -10.10 6.32 39.10
C MET A 623 -9.91 5.12 40.05
N ALA A 624 -10.80 4.95 41.03
CA ALA A 624 -10.80 3.80 41.91
C ALA A 624 -11.13 2.50 41.16
N MET A 625 -12.04 2.53 40.18
CA MET A 625 -12.35 1.39 39.32
C MET A 625 -11.15 0.98 38.45
N LEU A 626 -10.36 1.95 37.98
CA LEU A 626 -9.19 1.72 37.12
C LEU A 626 -7.97 1.13 37.87
N LYS A 627 -8.05 0.97 39.19
CA LYS A 627 -6.99 0.38 40.04
C LYS A 627 -6.98 -1.16 40.02
N LYS A 628 -8.04 -1.79 39.53
CA LYS A 628 -8.13 -3.25 39.34
C LYS A 628 -7.54 -3.65 38.00
#